data_AF-A0A7Y5NBW9-F1
#
_entry.id   AF-A0A7Y5NBW9-F1
#
_cell.length_a   1.000
_cell.length_b   1.000
_cell.length_c   1.000
_cell.angle_alpha   90.00
_cell.angle_beta   90.00
_cell.angle_gamma   90.00
#
_symmetry.space_group_name_H-M   'P 1'
#
loop_
_entity.id
_entity.type
_entity.pdbx_description
1 polymer ?
#
loop_
_entity_poly.entity_id
_entity_poly.type
_entity_poly.pdbx_seq_one_letter_code
_entity_poly.pdbx_strand_id
1 'polypeptide(L)'
;MDRVIQKKKWPPKKIAAVSAAGVFLCFILYSFMFGDNSSKLNVETEKITISEVARGPFQEFIPVTGTVLPIKTIYLDAIEGGRVEKRFIEAGTFVKEGDVILQLANTNLLLDIMYREAQFFEQSNNLRNTRLLMEQNSLNLRRELTEIDYQIQRLQRAHERAKELVK
;
A
#
# COMPACT_ATOMS: atom_id res chain seq x y z
N MET A 1 66.76 78.17 -90.42
CA MET A 1 66.71 78.84 -89.10
C MET A 1 65.41 78.45 -88.42
N ASP A 2 65.57 78.07 -87.17
CA ASP A 2 64.62 77.44 -86.26
C ASP A 2 63.39 78.32 -85.98
N ARG A 3 62.18 77.73 -85.91
CA ARG A 3 60.95 78.44 -85.54
C ARG A 3 60.17 77.61 -84.52
N VAL A 4 60.16 78.12 -83.29
CA VAL A 4 59.73 77.46 -82.06
C VAL A 4 58.24 77.10 -82.09
N ILE A 5 57.93 75.80 -81.94
CA ILE A 5 56.55 75.28 -81.84
C ILE A 5 55.98 75.62 -80.46
N GLN A 6 54.95 76.46 -80.41
CA GLN A 6 54.24 76.77 -79.17
C GLN A 6 53.44 75.56 -78.68
N LYS A 7 53.83 75.00 -77.53
CA LYS A 7 53.11 73.90 -76.87
C LYS A 7 51.76 74.39 -76.32
N LYS A 8 50.66 73.82 -76.81
CA LYS A 8 49.29 74.05 -76.31
C LYS A 8 49.19 73.56 -74.87
N LYS A 9 49.00 74.48 -73.91
CA LYS A 9 49.08 74.21 -72.46
C LYS A 9 48.06 73.18 -71.93
N TRP A 10 46.99 72.91 -72.71
CA TRP A 10 45.93 71.96 -72.38
C TRP A 10 45.64 71.00 -73.55
N PRO A 11 46.32 69.85 -73.65
CA PRO A 11 45.97 68.82 -74.61
C PRO A 11 44.65 68.13 -74.18
N PRO A 12 43.79 67.68 -75.12
CA PRO A 12 42.50 67.05 -74.81
C PRO A 12 42.64 65.81 -73.89
N LYS A 13 43.79 65.12 -73.95
CA LYS A 13 44.13 64.01 -73.03
C LYS A 13 44.21 64.44 -71.56
N LYS A 14 44.66 65.67 -71.25
CA LYS A 14 44.70 66.18 -69.86
C LYS A 14 43.31 66.58 -69.35
N ILE A 15 42.45 67.12 -70.22
CA ILE A 15 41.07 67.45 -69.86
C ILE A 15 40.28 66.16 -69.58
N ALA A 16 40.44 65.14 -70.44
CA ALA A 16 39.87 63.82 -70.21
C ALA A 16 40.32 63.21 -68.87
N ALA A 17 41.63 63.28 -68.57
CA ALA A 17 42.17 62.77 -67.30
C ALA A 17 41.61 63.51 -66.07
N VAL A 18 41.50 64.84 -66.10
CA VAL A 18 40.93 65.63 -64.98
C VAL A 18 39.43 65.38 -64.84
N SER A 19 38.68 65.26 -65.94
CA SER A 19 37.26 64.92 -65.90
C SER A 19 37.01 63.52 -65.33
N ALA A 20 37.84 62.54 -65.73
CA ALA A 20 37.77 61.19 -65.21
C ALA A 20 38.09 61.14 -63.71
N ALA A 21 39.11 61.89 -63.27
CA ALA A 21 39.43 62.02 -61.85
C ALA A 21 38.28 62.69 -61.06
N GLY A 22 37.64 63.72 -61.61
CA GLY A 22 36.49 64.38 -60.99
C GLY A 22 35.28 63.45 -60.84
N VAL A 23 34.91 62.73 -61.90
CA VAL A 23 33.82 61.74 -61.87
C VAL A 23 34.12 60.63 -60.88
N PHE A 24 35.36 60.14 -60.85
CA PHE A 24 35.78 59.10 -59.91
C PHE A 24 35.68 59.57 -58.45
N LEU A 25 36.06 60.81 -58.17
CA LEU A 25 36.00 61.38 -56.82
C LEU A 25 34.55 61.61 -56.38
N CYS A 26 33.67 62.08 -57.29
CA CYS A 26 32.24 62.17 -57.04
C CYS A 26 31.60 60.79 -56.78
N PHE A 27 32.01 59.75 -57.50
CA PHE A 27 31.52 58.39 -57.30
C PHE A 27 31.91 57.83 -55.92
N ILE A 28 33.14 58.08 -55.47
CA ILE A 28 33.59 57.68 -54.13
C ILE A 28 32.77 58.38 -53.05
N LEU A 29 32.56 59.70 -53.17
CA LEU A 29 31.76 60.48 -52.21
C LEU A 29 30.30 60.00 -52.17
N TYR A 30 29.72 59.69 -53.32
CA TYR A 30 28.37 59.13 -53.41
C TYR A 30 28.27 57.77 -52.71
N SER A 31 29.24 56.87 -52.97
CA SER A 31 29.27 55.53 -52.36
C SER A 31 29.46 55.57 -50.84
N PHE A 32 30.19 56.55 -50.32
CA PHE A 32 30.36 56.73 -48.87
C PHE A 32 29.14 57.34 -48.19
N MET A 33 28.46 58.29 -48.84
CA MET A 33 27.25 58.93 -48.27
C MET A 33 26.02 57.99 -48.29
N PHE A 34 25.89 57.16 -49.31
CA PHE A 34 24.77 56.21 -49.46
C PHE A 34 25.12 54.77 -49.06
N GLY A 35 26.35 54.53 -48.60
CA GLY A 35 26.80 53.24 -48.08
C GLY A 35 26.15 52.95 -46.73
N ASP A 36 25.05 52.20 -46.74
CA ASP A 36 24.35 51.73 -45.54
C ASP A 36 25.25 50.73 -44.76
N ASN A 37 25.93 51.24 -43.73
CA ASN A 37 26.82 50.50 -42.83
C ASN A 37 26.08 49.80 -41.66
N SER A 38 24.76 49.58 -41.78
CA SER A 38 24.03 48.82 -40.76
C SER A 38 24.49 47.35 -40.72
N SER A 39 24.68 46.81 -39.51
CA SER A 39 25.03 45.40 -39.30
C SER A 39 23.84 44.53 -39.73
N LYS A 40 23.97 43.88 -40.89
CA LYS A 40 22.93 42.97 -41.43
C LYS A 40 23.27 41.55 -41.03
N LEU A 41 22.40 40.92 -40.26
CA LEU A 41 22.47 39.50 -39.96
C LEU A 41 21.67 38.75 -41.04
N ASN A 42 22.36 37.95 -41.86
CA ASN A 42 21.71 37.11 -42.85
C ASN A 42 21.10 35.90 -42.14
N VAL A 43 19.77 35.82 -42.09
CA VAL A 43 19.02 34.73 -41.46
C VAL A 43 18.18 34.02 -42.51
N GLU A 44 18.20 32.68 -42.48
CA GLU A 44 17.33 31.87 -43.32
C GLU A 44 15.88 32.04 -42.86
N THR A 45 15.02 32.52 -43.76
CA THR A 45 13.62 32.85 -43.43
C THR A 45 12.83 31.65 -42.94
N GLU A 46 13.16 30.45 -43.40
CA GLU A 46 12.54 29.18 -42.97
C GLU A 46 12.84 28.83 -41.51
N LYS A 47 13.92 29.37 -40.93
CA LYS A 47 14.27 29.17 -39.52
C LYS A 47 13.63 30.21 -38.59
N ILE A 48 12.87 31.16 -39.14
CA ILE A 48 12.19 32.19 -38.35
C ILE A 48 10.80 31.68 -37.97
N THR A 49 10.61 31.40 -36.68
CA THR A 49 9.29 31.11 -36.12
C THR A 49 8.70 32.38 -35.53
N ILE A 50 7.58 32.85 -36.08
CA ILE A 50 6.82 33.98 -35.57
C ILE A 50 5.56 33.41 -34.91
N SER A 51 5.37 33.71 -33.62
CA SER A 51 4.22 33.25 -32.84
C SER A 51 3.51 34.42 -32.16
N GLU A 52 2.18 34.35 -32.06
CA GLU A 52 1.34 35.34 -31.41
C GLU A 52 1.45 35.24 -29.87
N VAL A 53 1.59 36.38 -29.19
CA VAL A 53 1.67 36.44 -27.72
C VAL A 53 0.27 36.72 -27.16
N ALA A 54 -0.29 35.78 -26.40
CA ALA A 54 -1.58 35.91 -25.73
C ALA A 54 -1.43 35.93 -24.20
N ARG A 55 -2.29 36.69 -23.51
CA ARG A 55 -2.38 36.68 -22.04
C ARG A 55 -3.43 35.65 -21.60
N GLY A 56 -3.05 34.76 -20.70
CA GLY A 56 -3.93 33.75 -20.10
C GLY A 56 -3.61 33.54 -18.62
N PRO A 57 -4.45 32.82 -17.87
CA PRO A 57 -4.17 32.48 -16.49
C PRO A 57 -2.90 31.62 -16.41
N PHE A 58 -1.88 32.13 -15.72
CA PHE A 58 -0.66 31.38 -15.43
C PHE A 58 -0.82 30.71 -14.07
N GLN A 59 -0.90 29.38 -14.06
CA GLN A 59 -0.94 28.61 -12.83
C GLN A 59 0.48 28.23 -12.45
N GLU A 60 0.99 28.85 -11.40
CA GLU A 60 2.25 28.46 -10.76
C GLU A 60 1.96 27.29 -9.80
N PHE A 61 2.57 26.13 -10.03
CA PHE A 61 2.55 25.02 -9.09
C PHE A 61 3.96 24.51 -8.85
N ILE A 62 4.22 24.07 -7.63
CA ILE A 62 5.48 23.45 -7.24
C ILE A 62 5.23 21.94 -7.21
N PRO A 63 5.78 21.16 -8.15
CA PRO A 63 5.60 19.71 -8.12
C PRO A 63 6.33 19.13 -6.90
N VAL A 64 5.57 18.46 -6.03
CA VAL A 64 6.13 17.73 -4.89
C VAL A 64 6.12 16.25 -5.22
N THR A 65 7.32 15.67 -5.28
CA THR A 65 7.47 14.22 -5.44
C THR A 65 7.35 13.56 -4.08
N GLY A 66 6.44 12.60 -3.96
CA GLY A 66 6.23 11.80 -2.75
C GLY A 66 6.17 10.31 -3.08
N THR A 67 6.31 9.48 -2.06
CA THR A 67 6.12 8.03 -2.18
C THR A 67 4.86 7.63 -1.42
N VAL A 68 4.08 6.72 -1.99
CA VAL A 68 2.89 6.17 -1.32
C VAL A 68 3.34 5.10 -0.33
N LEU A 69 2.93 5.26 0.94
CA LEU A 69 3.12 4.26 1.98
C LEU A 69 1.80 3.53 2.26
N PRO A 70 1.86 2.24 2.63
CA PRO A 70 0.66 1.50 3.03
C PRO A 70 0.09 2.09 4.31
N ILE A 71 -1.25 2.18 4.39
CA ILE A 71 -1.95 2.66 5.60
C ILE A 71 -1.73 1.69 6.77
N LYS A 72 -1.75 0.39 6.50
CA LYS A 72 -1.58 -0.67 7.49
C LYS A 72 -0.94 -1.90 6.86
N THR A 73 0.10 -2.42 7.49
CA THR A 73 0.71 -3.71 7.16
C THR A 73 0.49 -4.64 8.33
N ILE A 74 -0.13 -5.79 8.08
CA ILE A 74 -0.39 -6.82 9.09
C ILE A 74 0.34 -8.07 8.66
N TYR A 75 1.14 -8.62 9.57
CA TYR A 75 1.71 -9.95 9.43
C TYR A 75 0.73 -10.95 10.04
N LEU A 76 0.38 -11.96 9.26
CA LEU A 76 -0.53 -13.03 9.68
C LEU A 76 0.31 -14.19 10.19
N ASP A 77 0.29 -14.39 11.51
CA ASP A 77 0.93 -15.53 12.15
C ASP A 77 -0.11 -16.58 12.50
N ALA A 78 0.26 -17.86 12.39
CA ALA A 78 -0.57 -18.95 12.86
C ALA A 78 -0.27 -19.23 14.33
N ILE A 79 -1.31 -19.22 15.19
CA ILE A 79 -1.19 -19.56 16.61
C ILE A 79 -0.69 -21.00 16.78
N GLU A 80 -1.28 -21.91 16.01
CA GLU A 80 -0.89 -23.31 15.95
C GLU A 80 -0.16 -23.55 14.63
N GLY A 81 1.11 -23.95 14.72
CA GLY A 81 1.90 -24.34 13.56
C GLY A 81 1.30 -25.57 12.89
N GLY A 82 1.60 -25.78 11.61
CA GLY A 82 1.14 -26.94 10.86
C GLY A 82 1.66 -26.95 9.44
N ARG A 83 1.45 -28.06 8.75
CA ARG A 83 1.75 -28.16 7.32
C ARG A 83 0.63 -27.49 6.53
N VAL A 84 0.95 -26.67 5.54
CA VAL A 84 -0.05 -26.13 4.60
C VAL A 84 -0.64 -27.30 3.82
N GLU A 85 -1.92 -27.57 4.06
CA GLU A 85 -2.66 -28.64 3.37
C GLU A 85 -3.28 -28.09 2.09
N LYS A 86 -3.93 -26.92 2.18
CA LYS A 86 -4.57 -26.25 1.05
C LYS A 86 -4.33 -24.76 1.11
N ARG A 87 -4.18 -24.16 -0.07
CA ARG A 87 -4.15 -22.72 -0.28
C ARG A 87 -5.39 -22.35 -1.09
N PHE A 88 -6.23 -21.48 -0.54
CA PHE A 88 -7.46 -21.07 -1.20
C PHE A 88 -7.28 -19.76 -1.98
N ILE A 89 -6.32 -18.93 -1.58
CA ILE A 89 -6.12 -17.59 -2.13
C ILE A 89 -4.68 -17.41 -2.61
N GLU A 90 -4.54 -16.83 -3.80
CA GLU A 90 -3.24 -16.51 -4.40
C GLU A 90 -2.70 -15.14 -3.98
N ALA A 91 -1.40 -14.94 -4.12
CA ALA A 91 -0.73 -13.72 -3.69
C ALA A 91 -1.17 -12.55 -4.59
N GLY A 92 -1.44 -11.40 -3.98
CA GLY A 92 -1.95 -10.22 -4.68
C GLY A 92 -3.47 -10.20 -4.88
N THR A 93 -4.19 -11.24 -4.45
CA THR A 93 -5.66 -11.24 -4.46
C THR A 93 -6.20 -10.33 -3.35
N PHE A 94 -7.22 -9.53 -3.65
CA PHE A 94 -7.96 -8.79 -2.64
C PHE A 94 -8.78 -9.74 -1.77
N VAL A 95 -8.71 -9.56 -0.45
CA VAL A 95 -9.44 -10.37 0.53
C VAL A 95 -10.40 -9.51 1.34
N LYS A 96 -11.46 -10.15 1.83
CA LYS A 96 -12.42 -9.58 2.78
C LYS A 96 -12.27 -10.26 4.13
N GLU A 97 -12.87 -9.64 5.14
CA GLU A 97 -12.93 -10.22 6.47
C GLU A 97 -13.68 -11.55 6.43
N GLY A 98 -13.09 -12.59 7.03
CA GLY A 98 -13.64 -13.95 7.05
C GLY A 98 -13.20 -14.84 5.89
N ASP A 99 -12.50 -14.31 4.88
CA ASP A 99 -12.01 -15.12 3.76
C ASP A 99 -10.94 -16.11 4.25
N VAL A 100 -11.12 -17.38 3.87
CA VAL A 100 -10.15 -18.44 4.20
C VAL A 100 -8.95 -18.31 3.26
N ILE A 101 -7.78 -17.96 3.79
CA ILE A 101 -6.56 -17.79 2.99
C ILE A 101 -5.89 -19.14 2.73
N LEU A 102 -5.73 -19.93 3.80
CA LEU A 102 -5.04 -21.23 3.80
C LEU A 102 -5.60 -22.15 4.88
N GLN A 103 -5.40 -23.45 4.71
CA GLN A 103 -5.71 -24.48 5.70
C GLN A 103 -4.41 -25.16 6.12
N LEU A 104 -4.18 -25.17 7.44
CA LEU A 104 -3.08 -25.89 8.07
C LEU A 104 -3.59 -27.21 8.63
N ALA A 105 -2.83 -28.28 8.38
CA ALA A 105 -3.02 -29.56 9.02
C ALA A 105 -1.92 -29.76 10.08
N ASN A 106 -2.34 -29.93 11.33
CA ASN A 106 -1.47 -30.31 12.45
C ASN A 106 -1.98 -31.60 13.08
N THR A 107 -1.29 -32.70 12.78
CA THR A 107 -1.63 -34.02 13.31
C THR A 107 -1.40 -34.13 14.82
N ASN A 108 -0.42 -33.42 15.37
CA ASN A 108 -0.12 -33.45 16.80
C ASN A 108 -1.22 -32.74 17.59
N LEU A 109 -1.69 -31.60 17.11
CA LEU A 109 -2.83 -30.90 17.70
C LEU A 109 -4.09 -31.77 17.65
N LEU A 110 -4.35 -32.43 16.52
CA LEU A 110 -5.49 -33.35 16.41
C LEU A 110 -5.39 -34.49 17.42
N LEU A 111 -4.21 -35.12 17.57
CA LEU A 111 -4.00 -36.17 18.55
C LEU A 111 -4.16 -35.67 19.99
N ASP A 112 -3.69 -34.45 20.30
CA ASP A 112 -3.87 -33.83 21.62
C ASP A 112 -5.36 -33.58 21.93
N ILE A 113 -6.12 -33.07 20.95
CA ILE A 113 -7.58 -32.89 21.08
C ILE A 113 -8.26 -34.24 21.34
N MET A 114 -7.92 -35.27 20.57
CA MET A 114 -8.48 -36.62 20.76
C MET A 114 -8.15 -37.19 22.14
N TYR A 115 -6.92 -37.01 22.62
CA TYR A 115 -6.51 -37.46 23.94
C TYR A 115 -7.27 -36.73 25.05
N ARG A 116 -7.40 -35.40 24.95
CA ARG A 116 -8.16 -34.58 25.88
C ARG A 116 -9.64 -34.96 25.91
N GLU A 117 -10.22 -35.22 24.74
CA GLU A 117 -11.61 -35.65 24.63
C GLU A 117 -11.82 -37.02 25.27
N ALA A 118 -10.93 -37.99 25.02
CA ALA A 118 -10.97 -39.30 25.67
C ALA A 118 -10.84 -39.19 27.21
N GLN A 119 -9.91 -38.38 27.69
CA GLN A 119 -9.73 -38.11 29.12
C GLN A 119 -10.97 -37.46 29.73
N PHE A 120 -11.60 -36.52 29.02
CA PHE A 120 -12.85 -35.90 29.46
C PHE A 120 -13.98 -36.93 29.59
N PHE A 121 -14.12 -37.84 28.62
CA PHE A 121 -15.11 -38.91 28.68
C PHE A 121 -14.86 -39.88 29.84
N GLU A 122 -13.60 -40.26 30.09
CA GLU A 122 -13.23 -41.09 31.23
C GLU A 122 -13.61 -40.40 32.56
N GLN A 123 -13.25 -39.13 32.72
CA GLN A 123 -13.59 -38.35 33.91
C GLN A 123 -15.10 -38.22 34.12
N SER A 124 -15.86 -37.99 33.04
CA SER A 124 -17.32 -37.93 33.07
C SER A 124 -17.94 -39.26 33.51
N ASN A 125 -17.43 -40.38 32.99
CA ASN A 125 -17.88 -41.72 33.38
C ASN A 125 -17.54 -42.03 34.85
N ASN A 126 -16.34 -41.68 35.30
CA ASN A 126 -15.94 -41.84 36.71
C ASN A 126 -16.87 -41.03 37.63
N LEU A 127 -17.15 -39.78 37.29
CA LEU A 127 -18.10 -38.95 38.03
C LEU A 127 -19.50 -39.57 38.06
N ARG A 128 -19.97 -40.12 36.94
CA ARG A 128 -21.27 -40.81 36.86
C ARG A 128 -21.30 -42.04 37.78
N ASN A 129 -20.24 -42.86 37.78
CA ASN A 129 -20.13 -44.02 38.66
C ASN A 129 -20.10 -43.61 40.13
N THR A 130 -19.34 -42.57 40.49
CA THR A 130 -19.32 -42.02 41.86
C THR A 130 -20.71 -41.56 42.28
N ARG A 131 -21.44 -40.83 41.42
CA ARG A 131 -22.82 -40.41 41.71
C ARG A 131 -23.76 -41.58 41.92
N LEU A 132 -23.67 -42.62 41.09
CA LEU A 132 -24.47 -43.83 41.24
C LEU A 132 -24.18 -44.55 42.55
N LEU A 133 -22.90 -44.66 42.95
CA LEU A 133 -22.51 -45.24 44.23
C LEU A 133 -23.03 -44.43 45.41
N MET A 134 -22.96 -43.10 45.33
CA MET A 134 -23.52 -42.22 46.37
C MET A 134 -25.03 -42.37 46.51
N GLU A 135 -25.76 -42.48 45.39
CA GLU A 135 -27.20 -42.70 45.39
C GLU A 135 -27.56 -44.06 46.01
N GLN A 136 -26.85 -45.12 45.63
CA GLN A 136 -27.04 -46.46 46.21
C GLN A 136 -26.77 -46.46 47.73
N ASN A 137 -25.71 -45.80 48.18
CA ASN A 137 -25.40 -45.66 49.60
C ASN A 137 -26.49 -44.88 50.34
N SER A 138 -27.01 -43.79 49.75
CA SER A 138 -28.11 -43.03 50.32
C SER A 138 -29.38 -43.88 50.49
N LEU A 139 -29.74 -44.66 49.46
CA LEU A 139 -30.89 -45.57 49.50
C LEU A 139 -30.72 -46.66 50.55
N ASN A 140 -29.51 -47.22 50.71
CA ASN A 140 -29.22 -48.22 51.73
C ASN A 140 -29.33 -47.64 53.14
N LEU A 141 -28.74 -46.46 53.39
CA LEU A 141 -28.86 -45.76 54.67
C LEU A 141 -30.33 -45.45 55.01
N ARG A 142 -31.13 -45.07 54.01
CA ARG A 142 -32.57 -44.82 54.21
C ARG A 142 -33.34 -46.10 54.58
N ARG A 143 -33.01 -47.24 53.96
CA ARG A 143 -33.59 -48.54 54.34
C ARG A 143 -33.20 -48.94 55.75
N GLU A 144 -31.94 -48.76 56.13
CA GLU A 144 -31.44 -49.07 57.47
C GLU A 144 -32.14 -48.24 58.55
N LEU A 145 -32.30 -46.92 58.31
CA LEU A 145 -33.09 -46.06 59.20
C LEU A 145 -34.54 -46.54 59.34
N THR A 146 -35.18 -46.92 58.23
CA THR A 146 -36.57 -47.40 58.25
C THR A 146 -36.71 -48.70 59.06
N GLU A 147 -35.74 -49.61 58.95
CA GLU A 147 -35.71 -50.85 59.73
C GLU A 147 -35.49 -50.56 61.23
N ILE A 148 -34.58 -49.64 61.57
CA ILE A 148 -34.36 -49.21 62.96
C ILE A 148 -35.64 -48.60 63.54
N ASP A 149 -36.32 -47.71 62.82
CA ASP A 149 -37.57 -47.10 63.25
C ASP A 149 -38.67 -48.15 63.49
N TYR A 150 -38.79 -49.13 62.59
CA TYR A 150 -39.71 -50.25 62.75
C TYR A 150 -39.39 -51.08 64.01
N GLN A 151 -38.12 -51.38 64.26
CA GLN A 151 -37.68 -52.10 65.45
C GLN A 151 -37.96 -51.34 66.74
N ILE A 152 -37.73 -50.03 66.76
CA ILE A 152 -38.06 -49.14 67.89
C ILE A 152 -39.56 -49.20 68.16
N GLN A 153 -40.41 -49.01 67.14
CA GLN A 153 -41.87 -49.07 67.30
C GLN A 153 -42.35 -50.44 67.80
N ARG A 154 -41.72 -51.53 67.34
CA ARG A 154 -42.04 -52.89 67.82
C ARG A 154 -41.69 -53.06 69.29
N LEU A 155 -40.49 -52.63 69.69
CA LEU A 155 -40.00 -52.72 71.08
C LEU A 155 -40.81 -51.83 72.02
N GLN A 156 -41.17 -50.61 71.61
CA GLN A 156 -42.05 -49.71 72.36
C GLN A 156 -43.42 -50.34 72.60
N ARG A 157 -44.08 -50.85 71.56
CA ARG A 157 -45.38 -51.55 71.69
C ARG A 157 -45.29 -52.80 72.57
N ALA A 158 -44.16 -53.51 72.57
CA ALA A 158 -43.96 -54.64 73.47
C ALA A 158 -43.78 -54.18 74.93
N HIS A 159 -43.03 -53.10 75.15
CA HIS A 159 -42.81 -52.52 76.47
C HIS A 159 -44.11 -51.95 77.08
N GLU A 160 -44.91 -51.22 76.29
CA GLU A 160 -46.20 -50.68 76.73
C GLU A 160 -47.16 -51.79 77.18
N ARG A 161 -47.30 -52.85 76.37
CA ARG A 161 -48.10 -54.04 76.73
C ARG A 161 -47.61 -54.72 78.02
N ALA A 162 -46.30 -54.87 78.17
CA ALA A 162 -45.74 -55.45 79.40
C ALA A 162 -46.02 -54.58 80.62
N LYS A 163 -46.03 -53.25 80.46
CA LYS A 163 -46.33 -52.30 81.54
C LYS A 163 -47.81 -52.32 81.96
N GLU A 164 -48.74 -52.52 81.02
CA GLU A 164 -50.17 -52.69 81.33
C GLU A 164 -50.46 -53.96 82.13
N LEU A 165 -49.74 -55.05 81.87
CA LEU A 165 -49.93 -56.35 82.56
C LEU A 165 -49.40 -56.39 84.00
N VAL A 166 -48.58 -55.41 84.41
CA VAL A 166 -47.97 -55.33 85.75
C VAL A 166 -48.78 -54.40 86.68
N LYS A 167 -49.88 -53.82 86.20
CA LYS A 167 -50.85 -53.05 86.99
C LYS A 167 -52.07 -53.90 87.33
#